data_AF-A0A8D8BP83-F1
#
_entry.id   AF-A0A8D8BP83-F1
#
_cell.length_a   1.000
_cell.length_b   1.000
_cell.length_c   1.000
_cell.angle_alpha   90.00
_cell.angle_beta   90.00
_cell.angle_gamma   90.00
#
_symmetry.space_group_name_H-M   'P 1'
#
loop_
_entity.id
_entity.type
_entity.pdbx_description
1 polymer ?
#
loop_
_entity_poly.entity_id
_entity_poly.type
_entity_poly.pdbx_seq_one_letter_code
_entity_poly.pdbx_strand_id
1 'polypeptide(L)'
;MCNTMIETTDKCTDSSVVEEEDDSKLPISFVYARHLDRIEGINCITQSWRVKERMKTVSVALVLCLNVGVDPPDVVKIQPCSRLECWIDPSSVSPQKAMELIGNNLQKQYERWQPRARYKHSLDPTVEDVKKLCTSLRRNSKEERVLFHYNGHGVPRPTVNGEIWVFNRTYTQYIPLSIYDLQTWMGAPSIYVYDCSNAGIIVNSFNTFAEQHEKELEQMRARSGSTAGHSDPEAANRNSPSPPILGATTYKNCIQLAACAANQILPMNPQLPADLFTSCLTTPIRIALKWFILQSTSKLVPHVTEDLIDRIPGQLNDRRTMLGELNWIFTAITDTIAWNTLPRDLFQKLFRQDLLVASLFRNFLLAERILRSYDCTPISSPPLPQSYRHPMWSAWDLALDLALSQLPDILEKNKRFKHSPFFEEQLT
;
A
#
# COMPACT_ATOMS: atom_id res chain seq x y z
N MET A 1 -103.06 -9.44 4.40
CA MET A 1 -103.59 -10.83 4.49
C MET A 1 -102.41 -11.78 4.63
N CYS A 2 -102.18 -12.25 5.85
CA CYS A 2 -101.79 -13.60 6.28
C CYS A 2 -101.07 -13.48 7.63
N ASN A 3 -101.85 -13.75 8.68
CA ASN A 3 -101.39 -14.07 10.01
C ASN A 3 -100.75 -15.45 10.01
N THR A 4 -99.71 -15.66 10.83
CA THR A 4 -99.64 -16.85 11.69
C THR A 4 -98.86 -16.57 12.97
N MET A 5 -99.39 -17.16 14.04
CA MET A 5 -99.14 -17.01 15.49
C MET A 5 -97.79 -17.60 15.97
N ILE A 6 -97.12 -16.96 16.94
CA ILE A 6 -96.95 -17.29 18.39
C ILE A 6 -96.20 -18.60 18.68
N GLU A 7 -95.07 -18.50 19.40
CA GLU A 7 -94.84 -19.24 20.66
C GLU A 7 -93.65 -18.68 21.47
N THR A 8 -93.91 -18.43 22.75
CA THR A 8 -92.97 -17.99 23.79
C THR A 8 -92.94 -19.05 24.88
N THR A 9 -91.76 -19.61 25.16
CA THR A 9 -91.35 -20.37 26.37
C THR A 9 -89.88 -20.76 26.12
N ASP A 10 -88.91 -20.74 27.03
CA ASP A 10 -88.90 -20.79 28.49
C ASP A 10 -87.60 -20.15 29.03
N LYS A 11 -87.67 -19.66 30.27
CA LYS A 11 -86.49 -19.26 31.06
C LYS A 11 -85.66 -20.51 31.40
N CYS A 12 -84.46 -20.62 30.86
CA CYS A 12 -83.43 -21.50 31.41
C CYS A 12 -82.47 -20.65 32.26
N THR A 13 -82.55 -20.83 33.57
CA THR A 13 -81.50 -20.48 34.52
C THR A 13 -80.25 -21.30 34.18
N ASP A 14 -79.20 -20.65 33.70
CA ASP A 14 -77.88 -21.26 33.67
C ASP A 14 -76.89 -20.35 34.41
N SER A 15 -76.31 -20.93 35.45
CA SER A 15 -75.29 -20.35 36.31
C SER A 15 -74.03 -20.09 35.49
N SER A 16 -73.82 -18.86 35.03
CA SER A 16 -72.59 -18.45 34.35
C SER A 16 -71.44 -18.40 35.37
N VAL A 17 -70.65 -19.47 35.42
CA VAL A 17 -69.26 -19.39 35.86
C VAL A 17 -68.56 -18.49 34.84
N VAL A 18 -68.33 -17.23 35.20
CA VAL A 18 -67.50 -16.33 34.40
C VAL A 18 -66.06 -16.79 34.63
N GLU A 19 -65.58 -17.72 33.79
CA GLU A 19 -64.15 -17.87 33.61
C GLU A 19 -63.68 -16.53 33.02
N GLU A 20 -62.94 -15.74 33.80
CA GLU A 20 -62.18 -14.60 33.26
C GLU A 20 -61.10 -15.18 32.32
N GLU A 21 -61.51 -15.55 31.11
CA GLU A 21 -60.58 -15.83 30.02
C GLU A 21 -59.82 -14.53 29.75
N ASP A 22 -58.53 -14.54 30.06
CA ASP A 22 -57.62 -13.43 29.86
C ASP A 22 -57.59 -13.03 28.38
N ASP A 23 -58.29 -11.94 28.04
CA ASP A 23 -58.44 -11.39 26.68
C ASP A 23 -57.08 -11.22 25.96
N SER A 24 -55.98 -11.10 26.69
CA SER A 24 -54.63 -11.02 26.11
C SER A 24 -54.20 -12.31 25.40
N LYS A 25 -54.88 -13.43 25.65
CA LYS A 25 -54.63 -14.74 25.03
C LYS A 25 -55.48 -14.96 23.78
N LEU A 26 -56.45 -14.08 23.50
CA LEU A 26 -57.28 -14.20 22.31
C LEU A 26 -56.45 -13.84 21.06
N PRO A 27 -56.46 -14.71 20.02
CA PRO A 27 -55.69 -14.45 18.81
C PRO A 27 -56.28 -13.27 18.04
N ILE A 28 -55.52 -12.19 17.94
CA ILE A 28 -55.95 -11.00 17.20
C ILE A 28 -55.79 -11.24 15.70
N SER A 29 -56.89 -11.11 14.96
CA SER A 29 -56.91 -11.29 13.51
C SER A 29 -56.50 -10.01 12.78
N PHE A 30 -55.84 -10.16 11.62
CA PHE A 30 -55.46 -9.05 10.74
C PHE A 30 -54.49 -8.00 11.33
N VAL A 31 -53.65 -8.37 12.30
CA VAL A 31 -52.65 -7.46 12.92
C VAL A 31 -51.22 -7.64 12.44
N TYR A 32 -50.99 -8.54 11.49
CA TYR A 32 -49.67 -8.72 10.89
C TYR A 32 -49.33 -7.55 9.94
N ALA A 33 -48.03 -7.27 9.76
CA ALA A 33 -47.51 -6.21 8.88
C ALA A 33 -48.17 -6.19 7.49
N ARG A 34 -48.43 -7.35 6.88
CA ARG A 34 -49.14 -7.48 5.59
C ARG A 34 -50.59 -6.92 5.57
N HIS A 35 -51.18 -6.68 6.72
CA HIS A 35 -52.55 -6.21 6.90
C HIS A 35 -52.58 -4.74 7.34
N LEU A 36 -51.60 -4.33 8.16
CA LEU A 36 -51.51 -2.97 8.71
C LEU A 36 -50.71 -2.03 7.82
N ASP A 37 -49.63 -2.52 7.22
CA ASP A 37 -48.73 -1.73 6.39
C ASP A 37 -49.16 -1.76 4.92
N ARG A 38 -48.86 -0.67 4.22
CA ARG A 38 -49.05 -0.61 2.77
C ARG A 38 -48.08 -1.58 2.11
N ILE A 39 -48.59 -2.45 1.25
CA ILE A 39 -47.76 -3.42 0.51
C ILE A 39 -47.06 -2.66 -0.63
N GLU A 40 -45.79 -2.34 -0.42
CA GLU A 40 -44.93 -1.65 -1.39
C GLU A 40 -43.70 -2.49 -1.72
N GLY A 41 -43.17 -2.32 -2.94
CA GLY A 41 -41.87 -2.88 -3.30
C GLY A 41 -40.75 -2.15 -2.58
N ILE A 42 -39.70 -2.88 -2.19
CA ILE A 42 -38.52 -2.26 -1.57
C ILE A 42 -37.87 -1.32 -2.59
N ASN A 43 -37.67 -0.06 -2.19
CA ASN A 43 -36.88 0.89 -2.98
C ASN A 43 -35.42 0.45 -3.00
N CYS A 44 -35.00 -0.19 -4.09
CA CYS A 44 -33.64 -0.65 -4.28
C CYS A 44 -32.68 0.53 -4.47
N ILE A 45 -31.93 0.88 -3.41
CA ILE A 45 -30.85 1.87 -3.48
C ILE A 45 -29.70 1.28 -4.31
N THR A 46 -29.19 2.04 -5.28
CA THR A 46 -28.05 1.64 -6.10
C THR A 46 -26.81 1.41 -5.23
N GLN A 47 -26.28 0.19 -5.26
CA GLN A 47 -25.15 -0.22 -4.43
C GLN A 47 -23.81 0.06 -5.15
N SER A 48 -22.88 0.73 -4.47
CA SER A 48 -21.57 1.15 -5.04
C SER A 48 -20.37 0.34 -4.53
N TRP A 49 -20.58 -0.84 -3.92
CA TRP A 49 -19.50 -1.63 -3.31
C TRP A 49 -18.60 -2.37 -4.33
N ARG A 50 -19.01 -2.48 -5.60
CA ARG A 50 -18.24 -3.19 -6.62
C ARG A 50 -17.09 -2.32 -7.12
N VAL A 51 -15.86 -2.83 -6.99
CA VAL A 51 -14.69 -2.26 -7.65
C VAL A 51 -14.87 -2.41 -9.16
N LYS A 52 -15.06 -1.29 -9.86
CA LYS A 52 -15.40 -1.27 -11.30
C LYS A 52 -14.23 -1.69 -12.19
N GLU A 53 -13.00 -1.28 -11.83
CA GLU A 53 -11.79 -1.56 -12.61
C GLU A 53 -10.72 -2.20 -11.73
N ARG A 54 -10.46 -3.48 -11.98
CA ARG A 54 -9.34 -4.18 -11.36
C ARG A 54 -8.08 -3.84 -12.14
N MET A 55 -7.07 -3.33 -11.44
CA MET A 55 -5.79 -2.94 -12.02
C MET A 55 -4.69 -3.88 -11.53
N LYS A 56 -3.67 -4.09 -12.35
CA LYS A 56 -2.56 -4.95 -11.98
C LYS A 56 -1.21 -4.30 -12.26
N THR A 57 -0.33 -4.37 -11.28
CA THR A 57 1.08 -4.07 -11.51
C THR A 57 1.76 -5.27 -12.16
N VAL A 58 2.14 -5.13 -13.43
CA VAL A 58 2.68 -6.23 -14.25
C VAL A 58 4.19 -6.13 -14.49
N SER A 59 4.79 -4.97 -14.24
CA SER A 59 6.21 -4.72 -14.45
C SER A 59 6.78 -3.87 -13.33
N VAL A 60 8.02 -4.14 -12.95
CA VAL A 60 8.74 -3.48 -11.86
C VAL A 60 10.15 -3.10 -12.33
N ALA A 61 10.46 -1.81 -12.31
CA ALA A 61 11.80 -1.25 -12.46
C ALA A 61 12.42 -1.03 -11.08
N LEU A 62 13.60 -1.62 -10.85
CA LEU A 62 14.40 -1.41 -9.65
C LEU A 62 15.67 -0.65 -10.02
N VAL A 63 15.70 0.66 -9.75
CA VAL A 63 16.84 1.53 -10.02
C VAL A 63 17.58 1.76 -8.72
N LEU A 64 18.81 1.23 -8.65
CA LEU A 64 19.66 1.31 -7.46
C LEU A 64 20.87 2.18 -7.78
N CYS A 65 21.02 3.30 -7.09
CA CYS A 65 22.14 4.22 -7.20
C CYS A 65 22.89 4.26 -5.87
N LEU A 66 23.80 3.31 -5.65
CA LEU A 66 24.45 3.06 -4.36
C LEU A 66 25.96 3.34 -4.36
N ASN A 67 26.64 3.20 -5.50
CA ASN A 67 28.10 3.39 -5.63
C ASN A 67 28.89 2.85 -4.43
N VAL A 68 28.73 1.54 -4.17
CA VAL A 68 29.17 0.90 -2.92
C VAL A 68 30.64 1.23 -2.61
N GLY A 69 30.86 1.82 -1.44
CA GLY A 69 32.19 2.20 -0.95
C GLY A 69 32.56 3.67 -1.18
N VAL A 70 31.75 4.44 -1.89
CA VAL A 70 31.96 5.88 -2.13
C VAL A 70 30.74 6.66 -1.66
N ASP A 71 30.92 7.50 -0.64
CA ASP A 71 29.84 8.32 -0.10
C ASP A 71 29.63 9.58 -0.97
N PRO A 72 28.36 10.02 -1.18
CA PRO A 72 28.08 11.24 -1.90
C PRO A 72 28.53 12.48 -1.08
N PRO A 73 28.88 13.59 -1.75
CA PRO A 73 29.53 14.75 -1.12
C PRO A 73 28.64 15.49 -0.10
N ASP A 74 27.33 15.31 -0.15
CA ASP A 74 26.35 16.03 0.65
C ASP A 74 25.82 15.23 1.85
N VAL A 75 26.34 14.02 2.07
CA VAL A 75 25.99 13.15 3.19
C VAL A 75 27.23 12.86 4.03
N VAL A 76 27.29 13.44 5.23
CA VAL A 76 28.33 13.12 6.21
C VAL A 76 27.91 11.90 6.99
N LYS A 77 28.54 10.75 6.75
CA LYS A 77 28.28 9.53 7.52
C LYS A 77 29.04 9.56 8.84
N ILE A 78 28.32 9.39 9.95
CA ILE A 78 28.88 9.16 11.28
C ILE A 78 29.49 7.75 11.38
N GLN A 79 30.45 7.52 12.27
CA GLN A 79 30.93 6.17 12.57
C GLN A 79 30.58 5.82 14.03
N PRO A 80 29.85 4.72 14.28
CA PRO A 80 29.23 3.78 13.33
C PRO A 80 27.98 4.34 12.62
N CYS A 81 27.67 3.87 11.40
CA CYS A 81 26.47 4.24 10.62
C CYS A 81 25.68 3.01 10.15
N SER A 82 24.41 3.23 9.80
CA SER A 82 23.57 2.27 9.08
C SER A 82 24.18 1.93 7.71
N ARG A 83 24.41 0.65 7.45
CA ARG A 83 25.04 0.16 6.20
C ARG A 83 24.30 -0.95 5.49
N LEU A 84 23.47 -1.71 6.20
CA LEU A 84 22.76 -2.83 5.59
C LEU A 84 21.80 -2.31 4.50
N GLU A 85 21.89 -2.91 3.32
CA GLU A 85 21.05 -2.61 2.16
C GLU A 85 20.40 -3.92 1.72
N CYS A 86 19.07 -3.98 1.68
CA CYS A 86 18.30 -5.17 1.36
C CYS A 86 18.73 -6.40 2.18
N TRP A 87 19.10 -6.16 3.44
CA TRP A 87 19.63 -7.14 4.40
C TRP A 87 20.98 -7.77 4.02
N ILE A 88 21.78 -7.08 3.21
CA ILE A 88 23.16 -7.43 2.88
C ILE A 88 24.07 -6.35 3.43
N ASP A 89 25.18 -6.74 4.05
CA ASP A 89 26.26 -5.82 4.38
C ASP A 89 27.12 -5.58 3.12
N PRO A 90 27.08 -4.37 2.52
CA PRO A 90 27.84 -4.08 1.31
C PRO A 90 29.36 -4.16 1.52
N SER A 91 29.84 -4.07 2.76
CA SER A 91 31.27 -4.15 3.10
C SER A 91 31.79 -5.58 3.26
N SER A 92 30.89 -6.56 3.33
CA SER A 92 31.25 -7.98 3.51
C SER A 92 31.79 -8.66 2.23
N VAL A 93 31.56 -8.05 1.07
CA VAL A 93 31.95 -8.58 -0.25
C VAL A 93 32.51 -7.46 -1.13
N SER A 94 33.00 -7.79 -2.33
CA SER A 94 33.45 -6.76 -3.28
C SER A 94 32.28 -5.86 -3.72
N PRO A 95 32.51 -4.55 -4.00
CA PRO A 95 31.43 -3.61 -4.36
C PRO A 95 30.53 -4.08 -5.50
N GLN A 96 31.12 -4.65 -6.56
CA GLN A 96 30.38 -5.21 -7.69
C GLN A 96 29.48 -6.38 -7.25
N LYS A 97 29.99 -7.27 -6.39
CA LYS A 97 29.22 -8.40 -5.90
C LYS A 97 28.13 -7.96 -4.93
N ALA A 98 28.40 -6.96 -4.09
CA ALA A 98 27.41 -6.36 -3.22
C ALA A 98 26.21 -5.84 -4.03
N MET A 99 26.48 -5.05 -5.09
CA MET A 99 25.42 -4.52 -5.96
C MET A 99 24.55 -5.61 -6.58
N GLU A 100 25.14 -6.68 -7.10
CA GLU A 100 24.39 -7.82 -7.64
C GLU A 100 23.52 -8.49 -6.57
N LEU A 101 24.08 -8.72 -5.37
CA LEU A 101 23.35 -9.38 -4.29
C LEU A 101 22.19 -8.52 -3.78
N ILE A 102 22.41 -7.22 -3.61
CA ILE A 102 21.39 -6.25 -3.19
C ILE A 102 20.26 -6.20 -4.23
N GLY A 103 20.59 -6.05 -5.51
CA GLY A 103 19.61 -6.03 -6.60
C GLY A 103 18.76 -7.30 -6.68
N ASN A 104 19.42 -8.47 -6.59
CA ASN A 104 18.72 -9.76 -6.59
C ASN A 104 17.86 -9.97 -5.34
N ASN A 105 18.33 -9.53 -4.17
CA ASN A 105 17.55 -9.64 -2.94
C ASN A 105 16.34 -8.70 -2.97
N LEU A 106 16.49 -7.45 -3.41
CA LEU A 106 15.36 -6.52 -3.56
C LEU A 106 14.29 -7.09 -4.49
N GLN A 107 14.72 -7.66 -5.62
CA GLN A 107 13.80 -8.35 -6.53
C GLN A 107 13.05 -9.48 -5.83
N LYS A 108 13.75 -10.37 -5.13
CA LYS A 108 13.12 -11.46 -4.34
C LYS A 108 12.15 -10.94 -3.29
N GLN A 109 12.43 -9.80 -2.66
CA GLN A 109 11.54 -9.20 -1.66
C GLN A 109 10.23 -8.73 -2.31
N TYR A 110 10.29 -8.07 -3.48
CA TYR A 110 9.08 -7.68 -4.22
C TYR A 110 8.33 -8.87 -4.82
N GLU A 111 9.04 -9.89 -5.32
CA GLU A 111 8.45 -11.12 -5.89
C GLU A 111 7.52 -11.84 -4.90
N ARG A 112 7.78 -11.72 -3.59
CA ARG A 112 6.88 -12.24 -2.54
C ARG A 112 5.49 -11.59 -2.58
N TRP A 113 5.42 -10.31 -2.92
CA TRP A 113 4.17 -9.55 -2.98
C TRP A 113 3.49 -9.63 -4.36
N GLN A 114 4.28 -9.72 -5.43
CA GLN A 114 3.77 -9.88 -6.80
C GLN A 114 4.66 -10.84 -7.62
N PRO A 115 4.46 -12.16 -7.50
CA PRO A 115 5.35 -13.15 -8.12
C PRO A 115 5.22 -13.22 -9.65
N ARG A 116 4.11 -12.72 -10.21
CA ARG A 116 3.81 -12.81 -11.65
C ARG A 116 4.17 -11.55 -12.43
N ALA A 117 4.80 -10.56 -11.80
CA ALA A 117 5.29 -9.38 -12.50
C ALA A 117 6.64 -9.63 -13.15
N ARG A 118 6.98 -8.82 -14.15
CA ARG A 118 8.30 -8.80 -14.79
C ARG A 118 9.20 -7.83 -14.05
N TYR A 119 10.28 -8.34 -13.47
CA TYR A 119 11.27 -7.57 -12.75
C TYR A 119 12.45 -7.24 -13.64
N LYS A 120 12.91 -5.99 -13.58
CA LYS A 120 14.16 -5.55 -14.19
C LYS A 120 14.86 -4.59 -13.23
N HIS A 121 16.07 -4.95 -12.81
CA HIS A 121 16.91 -4.06 -12.02
C HIS A 121 17.99 -3.40 -12.90
N SER A 122 18.37 -2.20 -12.51
CA SER A 122 19.43 -1.41 -13.13
C SER A 122 20.31 -0.86 -12.01
N LEU A 123 21.55 -1.35 -11.97
CA LEU A 123 22.50 -1.15 -10.89
C LEU A 123 23.47 -0.04 -11.31
N ASP A 124 23.55 1.03 -10.52
CA ASP A 124 24.28 2.26 -10.80
C ASP A 124 24.12 2.75 -12.26
N PRO A 125 22.88 2.99 -12.74
CA PRO A 125 22.65 3.24 -14.16
C PRO A 125 23.08 4.63 -14.63
N THR A 126 23.19 4.75 -15.95
CA THR A 126 23.18 6.05 -16.63
C THR A 126 21.75 6.51 -16.98
N VAL A 127 21.59 7.80 -17.33
CA VAL A 127 20.30 8.34 -17.79
C VAL A 127 19.71 7.54 -18.96
N GLU A 128 20.56 7.12 -19.90
CA GLU A 128 20.12 6.34 -21.07
C GLU A 128 19.66 4.93 -20.68
N ASP A 129 20.27 4.32 -19.66
CA ASP A 129 19.84 3.02 -19.14
C ASP A 129 18.47 3.12 -18.47
N VAL A 130 18.25 4.16 -17.65
CA VAL A 130 16.95 4.45 -17.02
C VAL A 130 15.88 4.71 -18.09
N LYS A 131 16.19 5.52 -19.12
CA LYS A 131 15.27 5.79 -20.23
C LYS A 131 14.88 4.53 -20.97
N LYS A 132 15.86 3.69 -21.36
CA LYS A 132 15.61 2.40 -22.03
C LYS A 132 14.79 1.46 -21.17
N LEU A 133 15.08 1.40 -19.87
CA LEU A 133 14.34 0.59 -18.91
C LEU A 133 12.86 1.01 -18.84
N CYS A 134 12.61 2.30 -18.56
CA CYS A 134 11.25 2.83 -18.38
C CYS A 134 10.41 2.69 -19.66
N THR A 135 10.96 3.12 -20.79
CA THR A 135 10.26 3.03 -22.09
C THR A 135 9.98 1.58 -22.50
N SER A 136 10.93 0.66 -22.27
CA SER A 136 10.75 -0.77 -22.52
C SER A 136 9.61 -1.36 -21.66
N LEU A 137 9.59 -1.06 -20.36
CA LEU A 137 8.57 -1.57 -19.45
C LEU A 137 7.19 -1.00 -19.75
N ARG A 138 7.07 0.31 -20.03
CA ARG A 138 5.79 0.92 -20.44
C ARG A 138 5.26 0.28 -21.72
N ARG A 139 6.09 0.18 -22.77
CA ARG A 139 5.69 -0.45 -24.04
C ARG A 139 5.15 -1.88 -23.85
N ASN A 140 5.76 -2.65 -22.97
CA ASN A 140 5.35 -4.03 -22.69
C ASN A 140 4.14 -4.16 -21.74
N SER A 141 3.83 -3.11 -20.98
CA SER A 141 2.76 -3.12 -19.97
C SER A 141 1.47 -2.47 -20.49
N LYS A 142 1.54 -1.70 -21.58
CA LYS A 142 0.38 -1.02 -22.18
C LYS A 142 -0.34 -0.16 -21.12
N GLU A 143 -1.59 -0.51 -20.80
CA GLU A 143 -2.47 0.17 -19.85
C GLU A 143 -2.33 -0.36 -18.41
N GLU A 144 -1.55 -1.41 -18.19
CA GLU A 144 -1.31 -1.94 -16.85
C GLU A 144 -0.30 -1.08 -16.08
N ARG A 145 -0.31 -1.25 -14.75
CA ARG A 145 0.54 -0.47 -13.85
C ARG A 145 1.99 -0.93 -13.92
N VAL A 146 2.90 0.04 -13.91
CA VAL A 146 4.36 -0.17 -13.79
C VAL A 146 4.84 0.44 -12.48
N LEU A 147 5.61 -0.31 -11.70
CA LEU A 147 6.29 0.19 -10.51
C LEU A 147 7.69 0.67 -10.86
N PHE A 148 8.07 1.85 -10.36
CA PHE A 148 9.42 2.37 -10.39
C PHE A 148 9.93 2.55 -8.97
N HIS A 149 10.92 1.75 -8.58
CA HIS A 149 11.62 1.88 -7.32
C HIS A 149 12.95 2.58 -7.57
N TYR A 150 13.23 3.64 -6.84
CA TYR A 150 14.48 4.38 -6.87
C TYR A 150 15.09 4.41 -5.47
N ASN A 151 16.29 3.85 -5.35
CA ASN A 151 17.14 3.99 -4.16
C ASN A 151 18.33 4.89 -4.52
N GLY A 152 18.44 6.01 -3.83
CA GLY A 152 19.42 7.07 -4.12
C GLY A 152 20.45 7.28 -3.02
N HIS A 153 20.87 6.24 -2.28
CA HIS A 153 21.77 6.40 -1.13
C HIS A 153 23.25 6.68 -1.48
N GLY A 154 23.68 6.35 -2.70
CA GLY A 154 25.04 6.57 -3.20
C GLY A 154 25.23 7.83 -4.01
N VAL A 155 24.20 8.67 -4.11
CA VAL A 155 24.17 9.88 -4.93
C VAL A 155 23.70 11.09 -4.10
N PRO A 156 23.93 12.33 -4.57
CA PRO A 156 23.43 13.50 -3.87
C PRO A 156 21.91 13.52 -3.71
N ARG A 157 21.44 14.35 -2.78
CA ARG A 157 20.00 14.56 -2.56
C ARG A 157 19.31 15.15 -3.79
N PRO A 158 18.01 14.85 -3.99
CA PRO A 158 17.20 15.46 -5.05
C PRO A 158 17.22 16.98 -4.99
N THR A 159 17.21 17.63 -6.15
CA THR A 159 17.27 19.09 -6.26
C THR A 159 15.87 19.71 -6.26
N VAL A 160 15.76 20.97 -5.83
CA VAL A 160 14.51 21.75 -5.89
C VAL A 160 14.01 21.98 -7.33
N ASN A 161 14.88 21.80 -8.33
CA ASN A 161 14.51 21.86 -9.75
C ASN A 161 13.76 20.60 -10.21
N GLY A 162 13.58 19.60 -9.33
CA GLY A 162 12.91 18.36 -9.66
C GLY A 162 13.80 17.37 -10.41
N GLU A 163 15.04 17.23 -9.94
CA GLU A 163 16.01 16.28 -10.50
C GLU A 163 16.39 15.23 -9.44
N ILE A 164 16.54 13.99 -9.89
CA ILE A 164 17.20 12.91 -9.14
C ILE A 164 18.55 12.61 -9.78
N TRP A 165 19.44 11.94 -9.06
CA TRP A 165 20.81 11.73 -9.52
C TRP A 165 21.04 10.29 -9.95
N VAL A 166 21.79 10.13 -11.03
CA VAL A 166 22.29 8.86 -11.56
C VAL A 166 23.78 9.03 -11.93
N PHE A 167 24.41 8.04 -12.55
CA PHE A 167 25.84 8.08 -12.86
C PHE A 167 26.11 8.35 -14.34
N ASN A 168 27.34 8.76 -14.65
CA ASN A 168 27.91 8.60 -15.99
C ASN A 168 28.54 7.20 -16.15
N ARG A 169 28.91 6.81 -17.37
CA ARG A 169 29.46 5.47 -17.67
C ARG A 169 30.75 5.13 -16.92
N THR A 170 31.50 6.16 -16.53
CA THR A 170 32.80 6.01 -15.85
C THR A 170 32.71 6.19 -14.34
N TYR A 171 31.51 6.41 -13.78
CA TYR A 171 31.27 6.66 -12.35
C TYR A 171 32.11 7.80 -11.75
N THR A 172 32.42 8.81 -12.58
CA THR A 172 33.21 9.99 -12.17
C THR A 172 32.35 11.20 -11.83
N GLN A 173 31.11 11.22 -12.30
CA GLN A 173 30.19 12.34 -12.13
C GLN A 173 28.79 11.83 -11.84
N TYR A 174 28.09 12.56 -10.97
CA TYR A 174 26.66 12.45 -10.80
C TYR A 174 25.97 13.25 -11.91
N ILE A 175 25.01 12.63 -12.59
CA ILE A 175 24.28 13.21 -13.70
C ILE A 175 22.83 13.44 -13.26
N PRO A 176 22.29 14.66 -13.39
CA PRO A 176 20.92 14.94 -13.03
C PRO A 176 19.96 14.31 -14.05
N LEU A 177 18.87 13.75 -13.56
CA LEU A 177 17.78 13.16 -14.32
C LEU A 177 16.49 13.87 -13.92
N SER A 178 15.86 14.55 -14.89
CA SER A 178 14.63 15.30 -14.66
C SER A 178 13.43 14.40 -14.38
N ILE A 179 12.68 14.70 -13.32
CA ILE A 179 11.43 13.99 -13.01
C ILE A 179 10.37 14.16 -14.12
N TYR A 180 10.40 15.29 -14.84
CA TYR A 180 9.55 15.52 -16.01
C TYR A 180 9.79 14.46 -17.10
N ASP A 181 11.06 14.19 -17.42
CA ASP A 181 11.42 13.17 -18.41
C ASP A 181 11.07 11.77 -17.92
N LEU A 182 11.29 11.50 -16.63
CA LEU A 182 10.94 10.22 -16.01
C LEU A 182 9.43 9.93 -16.12
N GLN A 183 8.58 10.92 -15.85
CA GLN A 183 7.13 10.81 -16.01
C GLN A 183 6.75 10.44 -17.46
N THR A 184 7.38 11.11 -18.41
CA THR A 184 7.18 10.85 -19.84
C THR A 184 7.55 9.42 -20.21
N TRP A 185 8.70 8.91 -19.76
CA TRP A 185 9.16 7.56 -20.10
C TRP A 185 8.35 6.46 -19.40
N MET A 186 7.94 6.70 -18.16
CA MET A 186 7.17 5.74 -17.36
C MET A 186 5.70 5.68 -17.76
N GLY A 187 5.13 6.77 -18.27
CA GLY A 187 3.71 6.87 -18.63
C GLY A 187 2.76 6.63 -17.45
N ALA A 188 1.46 6.57 -17.75
CA ALA A 188 0.41 6.22 -16.79
C ALA A 188 -0.32 4.94 -17.23
N PRO A 189 -0.82 4.10 -16.31
CA PRO A 189 -0.75 4.23 -14.84
C PRO A 189 0.60 3.74 -14.26
N SER A 190 1.13 4.43 -13.26
CA SER A 190 2.41 4.09 -12.61
C SER A 190 2.39 4.32 -11.10
N ILE A 191 3.26 3.59 -10.38
CA ILE A 191 3.52 3.76 -8.96
C ILE A 191 5.03 3.96 -8.74
N TYR A 192 5.40 4.88 -7.86
CA TYR A 192 6.78 5.24 -7.58
C TYR A 192 7.11 5.01 -6.10
N VAL A 193 8.31 4.49 -5.84
CA VAL A 193 8.88 4.34 -4.49
C VAL A 193 10.24 5.03 -4.50
N TYR A 194 10.42 6.02 -3.63
CA TYR A 194 11.65 6.81 -3.51
C TYR A 194 12.28 6.58 -2.13
N ASP A 195 13.38 5.83 -2.10
CA ASP A 195 14.19 5.64 -0.90
C ASP A 195 15.47 6.48 -1.01
N CYS A 196 15.37 7.70 -0.52
CA CYS A 196 16.48 8.65 -0.45
C CYS A 196 16.17 9.76 0.58
N SER A 197 17.19 10.50 0.98
CA SER A 197 17.01 11.72 1.78
C SER A 197 16.35 12.82 0.94
N ASN A 198 15.57 13.67 1.58
CA ASN A 198 14.78 14.73 0.95
C ASN A 198 13.80 14.24 -0.15
N ALA A 199 13.34 12.98 -0.08
CA ALA A 199 12.45 12.36 -1.07
C ALA A 199 11.13 13.13 -1.29
N GLY A 200 10.66 13.90 -0.30
CA GLY A 200 9.48 14.77 -0.46
C GLY A 200 9.64 15.85 -1.54
N ILE A 201 10.88 16.27 -1.87
CA ILE A 201 11.14 17.18 -3.00
C ILE A 201 10.67 16.54 -4.30
N ILE A 202 10.99 15.25 -4.49
CA ILE A 202 10.61 14.50 -5.69
C ILE A 202 9.09 14.51 -5.86
N VAL A 203 8.33 14.24 -4.80
CA VAL A 203 6.86 14.19 -4.83
C VAL A 203 6.27 15.56 -5.19
N ASN A 204 6.80 16.64 -4.62
CA ASN A 204 6.36 18.00 -4.90
C ASN A 204 6.61 18.38 -6.37
N SER A 205 7.82 18.13 -6.87
CA SER A 205 8.19 18.39 -8.26
C SER A 205 7.38 17.52 -9.23
N PHE A 206 7.17 16.24 -8.90
CA PHE A 206 6.35 15.32 -9.70
C PHE A 206 4.93 15.88 -9.87
N ASN A 207 4.27 16.30 -8.80
CA ASN A 207 2.90 16.82 -8.88
C ASN A 207 2.84 18.10 -9.72
N THR A 208 3.84 18.98 -9.60
CA THR A 208 3.94 20.21 -10.40
C THR A 208 4.09 19.89 -11.89
N PHE A 209 4.99 18.97 -12.24
CA PHE A 209 5.21 18.53 -13.63
C PHE A 209 4.02 17.77 -14.20
N ALA A 210 3.28 17.02 -13.38
CA ALA A 210 2.06 16.35 -13.79
C ALA A 210 0.96 17.35 -14.22
N GLU A 211 0.81 18.46 -13.50
CA GLU A 211 -0.09 19.56 -13.88
C GLU A 211 0.38 20.28 -15.15
N GLN A 212 1.69 20.47 -15.30
CA GLN A 212 2.28 21.08 -16.49
C GLN A 212 1.99 20.24 -17.74
N HIS A 213 2.23 18.92 -17.69
CA HIS A 213 1.92 18.01 -18.80
C HIS A 213 0.45 18.09 -19.24
N GLU A 214 -0.48 18.21 -18.29
CA GLU A 214 -1.91 18.31 -18.59
C GLU A 214 -2.24 19.64 -19.29
N LYS A 215 -1.71 20.76 -18.78
CA LYS A 215 -1.86 22.09 -19.42
C LYS A 215 -1.32 22.11 -20.85
N GLU A 216 -0.15 21.51 -21.07
CA GLU A 216 0.44 21.42 -22.41
C GLU A 216 -0.42 20.57 -23.36
N LEU A 217 -0.96 19.44 -22.88
CA LEU A 217 -1.86 18.59 -23.65
C LEU A 217 -3.18 19.31 -24.01
N GLU A 218 -3.76 20.05 -23.07
CA GLU A 218 -4.95 20.86 -23.30
C GLU A 218 -4.70 21.97 -24.34
N GLN A 219 -3.56 22.66 -24.26
CA GLN A 219 -3.17 23.67 -25.25
C GLN A 219 -2.97 23.07 -26.65
N MET A 220 -2.35 21.90 -26.75
CA MET A 220 -2.20 21.20 -28.04
C MET A 220 -3.55 20.79 -28.63
N ARG A 221 -4.50 20.35 -27.78
CA ARG A 221 -5.88 20.04 -28.21
C ARG A 221 -6.63 21.28 -28.68
N ALA A 222 -6.51 22.40 -27.96
CA ALA A 222 -7.14 23.65 -28.34
C ALA A 222 -6.64 24.19 -29.69
N ARG A 223 -5.34 24.08 -29.96
CA ARG A 223 -4.74 24.46 -31.27
C ARG A 223 -5.14 23.53 -32.41
N SER A 224 -5.26 22.23 -32.14
CA SER A 224 -5.69 21.25 -33.15
C SER A 224 -7.20 21.31 -33.44
N GLY A 225 -8.00 21.80 -32.50
CA GLY A 225 -9.45 22.00 -32.65
C GLY A 225 -9.86 23.27 -33.41
N SER A 226 -8.96 24.22 -33.62
CA SER A 226 -9.28 25.51 -34.25
C SER A 226 -9.16 25.54 -35.78
N THR A 227 -8.76 24.44 -36.43
CA THR A 227 -8.65 24.34 -37.91
C THR A 227 -9.83 23.63 -38.59
N ALA A 228 -10.88 23.25 -37.86
CA ALA A 228 -12.10 22.63 -38.43
C ALA A 228 -13.09 23.66 -39.02
N GLY A 229 -12.59 24.79 -39.52
CA GLY A 229 -13.39 25.96 -39.90
C GLY A 229 -13.36 26.34 -41.38
N HIS A 230 -12.69 25.61 -42.27
CA HIS A 230 -12.80 25.77 -43.73
C HIS A 230 -12.73 24.38 -44.39
N SER A 231 -13.90 23.83 -44.70
CA SER A 231 -14.08 22.58 -45.42
C SER A 231 -13.92 22.82 -46.93
N ASP A 232 -12.78 22.45 -47.50
CA ASP A 232 -12.67 22.15 -48.93
C ASP A 232 -13.17 20.71 -49.19
N PRO A 233 -14.18 20.48 -50.04
CA PRO A 233 -14.80 19.15 -50.19
C PRO A 233 -14.00 18.09 -50.96
N GLU A 234 -12.78 18.35 -51.43
CA GLU A 234 -12.10 17.48 -52.42
C GLU A 234 -10.86 16.70 -51.93
N ALA A 235 -10.55 16.69 -50.63
CA ALA A 235 -9.39 15.96 -50.11
C ALA A 235 -9.74 14.61 -49.43
N ALA A 236 -10.66 13.83 -50.01
CA ALA A 236 -11.13 12.56 -49.45
C ALA A 236 -10.24 11.33 -49.78
N ASN A 237 -8.91 11.50 -50.01
CA ASN A 237 -8.07 10.35 -50.37
C ASN A 237 -6.60 10.44 -49.94
N ARG A 238 -6.33 10.69 -48.65
CA ARG A 238 -5.02 10.42 -48.06
C ARG A 238 -5.17 9.58 -46.80
N ASN A 239 -4.92 8.28 -46.95
CA ASN A 239 -4.62 7.34 -45.86
C ASN A 239 -3.39 7.82 -45.09
N SER A 240 -3.61 8.71 -44.12
CA SER A 240 -2.64 9.06 -43.09
C SER A 240 -3.13 8.40 -41.82
N PRO A 241 -2.35 7.53 -41.16
CA PRO A 241 -2.77 7.00 -39.87
C PRO A 241 -2.76 8.17 -38.88
N SER A 242 -3.95 8.69 -38.58
CA SER A 242 -4.15 9.54 -37.40
C SER A 242 -3.54 8.80 -36.22
N PRO A 243 -2.60 9.39 -35.45
CA PRO A 243 -2.11 8.73 -34.26
C PRO A 243 -3.32 8.42 -33.38
N PRO A 244 -3.46 7.19 -32.88
CA PRO A 244 -4.57 6.86 -32.01
C PRO A 244 -4.51 7.85 -30.84
N ILE A 245 -5.64 8.50 -30.57
CA ILE A 245 -5.83 9.31 -29.37
C ILE A 245 -5.67 8.33 -28.20
N LEU A 246 -4.43 8.14 -27.74
CA LEU A 246 -4.16 7.53 -26.45
C LEU A 246 -5.00 8.34 -25.47
N GLY A 247 -5.92 7.67 -24.76
CA GLY A 247 -6.71 8.31 -23.71
C GLY A 247 -5.80 9.18 -22.86
N ALA A 248 -6.25 10.40 -22.54
CA ALA A 248 -5.43 11.42 -21.89
C ALA A 248 -4.64 10.80 -20.73
N THR A 249 -3.34 10.60 -20.90
CA THR A 249 -2.50 10.02 -19.85
C THR A 249 -2.36 11.05 -18.75
N THR A 250 -3.24 10.94 -17.75
CA THR A 250 -3.21 11.84 -16.59
C THR A 250 -2.21 11.32 -15.55
N TYR A 251 -1.13 12.07 -15.37
CA TYR A 251 -0.12 11.75 -14.36
C TYR A 251 -0.61 12.03 -12.94
N LYS A 252 -1.71 12.78 -12.77
CA LYS A 252 -2.36 13.06 -11.46
C LYS A 252 -2.81 11.81 -10.71
N ASN A 253 -3.07 10.72 -11.44
CA ASN A 253 -3.48 9.44 -10.86
C ASN A 253 -2.30 8.51 -10.51
N CYS A 254 -1.06 8.95 -10.71
CA CYS A 254 0.12 8.19 -10.31
C CYS A 254 0.23 8.12 -8.79
N ILE A 255 0.62 6.94 -8.31
CA ILE A 255 0.81 6.71 -6.88
C ILE A 255 2.28 6.93 -6.55
N GLN A 256 2.58 7.58 -5.43
CA GLN A 256 3.97 7.82 -5.01
C GLN A 256 4.12 7.50 -3.53
N LEU A 257 5.25 6.91 -3.16
CA LEU A 257 5.67 6.63 -1.79
C LEU A 257 7.10 7.13 -1.62
N ALA A 258 7.34 8.04 -0.69
CA ALA A 258 8.62 8.68 -0.43
C ALA A 258 9.05 8.46 1.01
N ALA A 259 10.33 8.16 1.21
CA ALA A 259 10.86 7.77 2.52
C ALA A 259 10.81 8.88 3.58
N CYS A 260 10.88 10.15 3.18
CA CYS A 260 10.96 11.28 4.10
C CYS A 260 10.38 12.57 3.51
N ALA A 261 10.16 13.58 4.36
CA ALA A 261 9.74 14.91 3.91
C ALA A 261 10.85 15.67 3.18
N ALA A 262 10.48 16.75 2.48
CA ALA A 262 11.38 17.52 1.62
C ALA A 262 12.58 18.13 2.35
N ASN A 263 12.51 18.29 3.67
CA ASN A 263 13.54 18.86 4.53
C ASN A 263 14.17 17.85 5.51
N GLN A 264 13.88 16.55 5.35
CA GLN A 264 14.34 15.50 6.25
C GLN A 264 15.41 14.62 5.59
N ILE A 265 16.27 14.06 6.44
CA ILE A 265 17.34 13.13 6.06
C ILE A 265 16.99 11.77 6.66
N LEU A 266 17.39 10.70 5.97
CA LEU A 266 17.18 9.35 6.47
C LEU A 266 17.97 9.07 7.76
N PRO A 267 17.45 8.20 8.64
CA PRO A 267 18.14 7.88 9.88
C PRO A 267 19.44 7.14 9.64
N MET A 268 20.48 7.47 10.43
CA MET A 268 21.81 6.87 10.34
C MET A 268 22.13 5.89 11.48
N ASN A 269 21.11 5.44 12.23
CA ASN A 269 21.31 4.54 13.37
C ASN A 269 21.96 3.22 12.92
N PRO A 270 23.15 2.84 13.42
CA PRO A 270 23.88 1.65 12.99
C PRO A 270 23.14 0.33 13.23
N GLN A 271 22.17 0.31 14.14
CA GLN A 271 21.36 -0.87 14.42
C GLN A 271 20.25 -1.09 13.37
N LEU A 272 20.01 -0.12 12.48
CA LEU A 272 19.00 -0.21 11.43
C LEU A 272 19.64 -0.33 10.05
N PRO A 273 18.92 -0.89 9.08
CA PRO A 273 19.36 -0.82 7.69
C PRO A 273 19.36 0.61 7.16
N ALA A 274 20.25 0.87 6.19
CA ALA A 274 20.27 2.13 5.43
C ALA A 274 18.98 2.27 4.59
N ASP A 275 18.50 1.17 4.02
CA ASP A 275 17.22 1.08 3.30
C ASP A 275 16.03 0.83 4.22
N LEU A 276 15.92 1.61 5.30
CA LEU A 276 14.87 1.44 6.30
C LEU A 276 13.46 1.54 5.69
N PHE A 277 13.24 2.49 4.78
CA PHE A 277 11.94 2.66 4.13
C PHE A 277 11.63 1.47 3.23
N THR A 278 12.55 1.07 2.35
CA THR A 278 12.40 -0.12 1.52
C THR A 278 12.17 -1.36 2.36
N SER A 279 12.96 -1.57 3.41
CA SER A 279 12.83 -2.69 4.35
C SER A 279 11.45 -2.74 5.00
N CYS A 280 10.86 -1.59 5.35
CA CYS A 280 9.47 -1.51 5.82
C CYS A 280 8.47 -1.94 4.74
N LEU A 281 8.63 -1.45 3.51
CA LEU A 281 7.71 -1.72 2.41
C LEU A 281 7.78 -3.16 1.89
N THR A 282 8.95 -3.79 1.90
CA THR A 282 9.17 -5.08 1.24
C THR A 282 9.36 -6.24 2.21
N THR A 283 9.80 -5.97 3.44
CA THR A 283 10.05 -6.96 4.50
C THR A 283 9.53 -6.52 5.88
N PRO A 284 8.24 -6.15 5.99
CA PRO A 284 7.66 -5.49 7.16
C PRO A 284 7.84 -6.28 8.47
N ILE A 285 7.64 -7.60 8.44
CA ILE A 285 7.73 -8.42 9.66
C ILE A 285 9.15 -8.43 10.23
N ARG A 286 10.16 -8.56 9.35
CA ARG A 286 11.56 -8.59 9.78
C ARG A 286 11.98 -7.28 10.41
N ILE A 287 11.65 -6.15 9.77
CA ILE A 287 12.01 -4.84 10.33
C ILE A 287 11.16 -4.47 11.54
N ALA A 288 9.89 -4.89 11.61
CA ALA A 288 9.05 -4.67 12.78
C ALA A 288 9.63 -5.38 14.01
N LEU A 289 10.02 -6.65 13.88
CA LEU A 289 10.67 -7.42 14.95
C LEU A 289 12.01 -6.80 15.36
N LYS A 290 12.84 -6.46 14.38
CA LYS A 290 14.15 -5.83 14.64
C LYS A 290 13.98 -4.45 15.31
N TRP A 291 13.04 -3.63 14.87
CA TRP A 291 12.76 -2.34 15.49
C TRP A 291 12.18 -2.49 16.91
N PHE A 292 11.32 -3.50 17.12
CA PHE A 292 10.68 -3.78 18.39
C PHE A 292 11.71 -4.08 19.50
N ILE A 293 12.71 -4.92 19.22
CA ILE A 293 13.77 -5.25 20.21
C ILE A 293 14.66 -4.04 20.57
N LEU A 294 14.70 -3.02 19.71
CA LEU A 294 15.42 -1.77 19.99
C LEU A 294 14.61 -0.82 20.88
N GLN A 295 13.29 -1.02 21.00
CA GLN A 295 12.45 -0.18 21.84
C GLN A 295 12.67 -0.46 23.33
N SER A 296 12.53 0.59 24.14
CA SER A 296 12.66 0.48 25.60
C SER A 296 11.63 -0.46 26.25
N THR A 297 10.49 -0.68 25.57
CA THR A 297 9.43 -1.61 25.99
C THR A 297 9.84 -3.08 25.86
N SER A 298 10.82 -3.41 25.00
CA SER A 298 11.36 -4.77 24.87
C SER A 298 12.02 -5.29 26.16
N LYS A 299 12.25 -4.43 27.16
CA LYS A 299 12.73 -4.83 28.49
C LYS A 299 11.77 -5.78 29.23
N LEU A 300 10.51 -5.88 28.79
CA LEU A 300 9.52 -6.84 29.34
C LEU A 300 9.80 -8.28 28.91
N VAL A 301 10.51 -8.48 27.79
CA VAL A 301 10.99 -9.80 27.33
C VAL A 301 12.53 -9.78 27.32
N PRO A 302 13.19 -9.90 28.49
CA PRO A 302 14.63 -9.99 28.54
C PRO A 302 15.08 -11.25 27.78
N HIS A 303 16.21 -11.16 27.06
CA HIS A 303 16.92 -12.26 26.37
C HIS A 303 16.56 -12.57 24.90
N VAL A 304 15.76 -11.77 24.19
CA VAL A 304 15.64 -11.92 22.73
C VAL A 304 16.71 -11.10 22.01
N THR A 305 17.70 -11.78 21.45
CA THR A 305 18.76 -11.16 20.62
C THR A 305 18.35 -11.10 19.15
N GLU A 306 19.05 -10.28 18.37
CA GLU A 306 18.83 -10.18 16.92
C GLU A 306 19.01 -11.53 16.19
N ASP A 307 19.94 -12.37 16.63
CA ASP A 307 20.17 -13.72 16.07
C ASP A 307 18.93 -14.62 16.19
N LEU A 308 18.18 -14.50 17.29
CA LEU A 308 16.96 -15.27 17.47
C LEU A 308 15.86 -14.86 16.49
N ILE A 309 15.78 -13.58 16.12
CA ILE A 309 14.79 -13.07 15.15
C ILE A 309 15.00 -13.72 13.78
N ASP A 310 16.25 -13.81 13.33
CA ASP A 310 16.57 -14.42 12.03
C ASP A 310 16.29 -15.94 12.00
N ARG A 311 16.09 -16.56 13.18
CA ARG A 311 15.80 -17.98 13.36
C ARG A 311 14.34 -18.27 13.72
N ILE A 312 13.43 -17.29 13.60
CA ILE A 312 12.01 -17.52 13.86
C ILE A 312 11.48 -18.65 12.97
N PRO A 313 10.85 -19.70 13.54
CA PRO A 313 10.41 -20.85 12.77
C PRO A 313 9.19 -20.51 11.92
N GLY A 314 9.16 -21.09 10.72
CA GLY A 314 7.98 -21.06 9.85
C GLY A 314 8.17 -20.38 8.52
N GLN A 315 7.05 -20.15 7.85
CA GLN A 315 6.99 -19.48 6.55
C GLN A 315 5.88 -18.43 6.58
N LEU A 316 6.10 -17.29 5.92
CA LEU A 316 5.14 -16.17 5.88
C LEU A 316 3.74 -16.56 5.35
N ASN A 317 3.66 -17.61 4.52
CA ASN A 317 2.42 -18.07 3.91
C ASN A 317 1.67 -19.11 4.78
N ASP A 318 2.34 -19.70 5.79
CA ASP A 318 1.73 -20.71 6.65
C ASP A 318 1.32 -20.12 8.00
N ARG A 319 0.03 -19.78 8.10
CA ARG A 319 -0.60 -19.20 9.30
C ARG A 319 -0.49 -20.06 10.55
N ARG A 320 -0.15 -21.35 10.42
CA ARG A 320 0.03 -22.26 11.57
C ARG A 320 1.41 -22.13 12.21
N THR A 321 2.36 -21.49 11.50
CA THR A 321 3.70 -21.25 12.00
C THR A 321 3.80 -19.88 12.65
N MET A 322 4.73 -19.70 13.59
CA MET A 322 4.94 -18.42 14.28
C MET A 322 5.15 -17.26 13.31
N LEU A 323 6.00 -17.44 12.29
CA LEU A 323 6.26 -16.40 11.30
C LEU A 323 5.01 -16.06 10.45
N GLY A 324 4.24 -17.07 10.05
CA GLY A 324 3.03 -16.85 9.25
C GLY A 324 1.86 -16.31 10.05
N GLU A 325 1.74 -16.65 11.33
CA GLU A 325 0.75 -16.05 12.23
C GLU A 325 1.04 -14.57 12.45
N LEU A 326 2.30 -14.20 12.73
CA LEU A 326 2.71 -12.79 12.86
C LEU A 326 2.40 -11.99 11.59
N ASN A 327 2.69 -12.56 10.41
CA ASN A 327 2.36 -11.94 9.13
C ASN A 327 0.85 -11.77 8.93
N TRP A 328 0.04 -12.72 9.40
CA TRP A 328 -1.41 -12.66 9.31
C TRP A 328 -1.99 -11.60 10.25
N ILE A 329 -1.54 -11.55 11.51
CA ILE A 329 -1.92 -10.52 12.49
C ILE A 329 -1.53 -9.13 11.96
N PHE A 330 -0.30 -8.96 11.46
CA PHE A 330 0.16 -7.71 10.87
C PHE A 330 -0.75 -7.24 9.72
N THR A 331 -1.12 -8.16 8.83
CA THR A 331 -2.02 -7.86 7.71
C THR A 331 -3.40 -7.43 8.22
N ALA A 332 -3.96 -8.12 9.21
CA ALA A 332 -5.24 -7.76 9.81
C ALA A 332 -5.20 -6.38 10.46
N ILE A 333 -4.17 -6.10 11.26
CA ILE A 333 -4.02 -4.82 11.97
C ILE A 333 -3.87 -3.65 10.99
N THR A 334 -2.96 -3.76 10.01
CA THR A 334 -2.73 -2.69 9.04
C THR A 334 -3.94 -2.43 8.15
N ASP A 335 -4.69 -3.48 7.76
CA ASP A 335 -5.93 -3.32 6.99
C ASP A 335 -7.05 -2.67 7.83
N THR A 336 -7.17 -3.04 9.11
CA THR A 336 -8.11 -2.40 10.07
C THR A 336 -7.77 -0.93 10.30
N ILE A 337 -6.50 -0.59 10.51
CA ILE A 337 -6.06 0.81 10.66
C ILE A 337 -6.45 1.61 9.41
N ALA A 338 -6.16 1.09 8.23
CA ALA A 338 -6.49 1.75 6.97
C ALA A 338 -8.00 1.94 6.79
N TRP A 339 -8.81 0.92 7.08
CA TRP A 339 -10.27 0.99 6.95
C TRP A 339 -10.90 2.02 7.89
N ASN A 340 -10.40 2.11 9.12
CA ASN A 340 -10.92 3.06 10.11
C ASN A 340 -10.43 4.50 9.90
N THR A 341 -9.30 4.68 9.21
CA THR A 341 -8.67 5.99 9.05
C THR A 341 -8.99 6.64 7.70
N LEU A 342 -9.15 5.86 6.63
CA LEU A 342 -9.28 6.37 5.26
C LEU A 342 -10.73 6.54 4.81
N PRO A 343 -11.03 7.55 3.97
CA PRO A 343 -12.28 7.60 3.23
C PRO A 343 -12.49 6.33 2.39
N ARG A 344 -13.75 5.88 2.26
CA ARG A 344 -14.11 4.62 1.58
C ARG A 344 -13.54 4.53 0.16
N ASP A 345 -13.62 5.59 -0.63
CA ASP A 345 -13.13 5.60 -2.01
C ASP A 345 -11.62 5.46 -2.09
N LEU A 346 -10.89 6.13 -1.19
CA LEU A 346 -9.44 6.06 -1.13
C LEU A 346 -8.98 4.68 -0.66
N PHE A 347 -9.66 4.10 0.34
CA PHE A 347 -9.40 2.75 0.79
C PHE A 347 -9.60 1.72 -0.34
N GLN A 348 -10.72 1.80 -1.07
CA GLN A 348 -10.97 0.89 -2.19
C GLN A 348 -9.90 1.02 -3.28
N LYS A 349 -9.50 2.26 -3.60
CA LYS A 349 -8.43 2.54 -4.58
C LYS A 349 -7.07 1.96 -4.17
N LEU A 350 -6.67 2.13 -2.91
CA LEU A 350 -5.30 1.78 -2.46
C LEU A 350 -5.19 0.35 -1.90
N PHE A 351 -6.20 -0.15 -1.19
CA PHE A 351 -6.15 -1.41 -0.44
C PHE A 351 -6.93 -2.56 -1.10
N ARG A 352 -7.70 -2.29 -2.17
CA ARG A 352 -8.53 -3.33 -2.84
C ARG A 352 -8.31 -3.44 -4.35
N GLN A 353 -7.85 -2.39 -5.03
CA GLN A 353 -7.76 -2.38 -6.50
C GLN A 353 -6.62 -3.24 -7.07
N ASP A 354 -5.42 -3.18 -6.48
CA ASP A 354 -4.21 -3.90 -6.90
C ASP A 354 -3.53 -4.53 -5.68
N LEU A 355 -3.19 -5.81 -5.76
CA LEU A 355 -2.56 -6.58 -4.68
C LEU A 355 -1.20 -6.00 -4.25
N LEU A 356 -0.39 -5.54 -5.21
CA LEU A 356 0.93 -4.99 -4.88
C LEU A 356 0.79 -3.64 -4.20
N VAL A 357 -0.06 -2.77 -4.75
CA VAL A 357 -0.35 -1.44 -4.16
C VAL A 357 -0.91 -1.60 -2.75
N ALA A 358 -1.88 -2.50 -2.55
CA ALA A 358 -2.43 -2.78 -1.23
C ALA A 358 -1.36 -3.28 -0.24
N SER A 359 -0.41 -4.09 -0.71
CA SER A 359 0.70 -4.56 0.10
C SER A 359 1.64 -3.43 0.49
N LEU A 360 2.03 -2.59 -0.47
CA LEU A 360 2.88 -1.44 -0.21
C LEU A 360 2.23 -0.45 0.74
N PHE A 361 0.93 -0.17 0.61
CA PHE A 361 0.25 0.75 1.52
C PHE A 361 0.02 0.19 2.92
N ARG A 362 -0.29 -1.10 3.08
CA ARG A 362 -0.29 -1.76 4.40
C ARG A 362 1.07 -1.60 5.08
N ASN A 363 2.13 -1.88 4.33
CA ASN A 363 3.50 -1.83 4.81
C ASN A 363 3.99 -0.37 5.02
N PHE A 364 3.43 0.58 4.29
CA PHE A 364 3.68 2.01 4.46
C PHE A 364 3.18 2.52 5.81
N LEU A 365 2.09 1.97 6.36
CA LEU A 365 1.64 2.34 7.72
C LEU A 365 2.69 1.97 8.78
N LEU A 366 3.36 0.82 8.60
CA LEU A 366 4.49 0.44 9.44
C LEU A 366 5.68 1.39 9.22
N ALA A 367 5.97 1.74 7.97
CA ALA A 367 7.01 2.71 7.65
C ALA A 367 6.75 4.06 8.34
N GLU A 368 5.50 4.56 8.30
CA GLU A 368 5.07 5.78 9.00
C GLU A 368 5.37 5.69 10.49
N ARG A 369 5.05 4.55 11.11
CA ARG A 369 5.30 4.33 12.54
C ARG A 369 6.78 4.28 12.89
N ILE A 370 7.57 3.50 12.16
CA ILE A 370 9.00 3.29 12.44
C ILE A 370 9.80 4.56 12.15
N LEU A 371 9.66 5.15 10.96
CA LEU A 371 10.45 6.32 10.56
C LEU A 371 10.16 7.54 11.46
N ARG A 372 8.92 7.70 11.93
CA ARG A 372 8.58 8.80 12.86
C ARG A 372 9.29 8.70 14.20
N SER A 373 9.70 7.51 14.64
CA SER A 373 10.52 7.35 15.85
C SER A 373 11.96 7.86 15.67
N TYR A 374 12.37 8.17 14.44
CA TYR A 374 13.67 8.71 14.07
C TYR A 374 13.55 10.03 13.31
N ASP A 375 12.58 10.87 13.68
CA ASP A 375 12.34 12.22 13.11
C ASP A 375 12.18 12.27 11.59
N CYS A 376 11.75 11.15 11.00
CA CYS A 376 11.56 10.98 9.58
C CYS A 376 10.08 10.72 9.28
N THR A 377 9.49 11.51 8.37
CA THR A 377 8.07 11.43 8.02
C THR A 377 7.92 10.99 6.57
N PRO A 378 7.58 9.72 6.30
CA PRO A 378 7.35 9.27 4.95
C PRO A 378 6.09 9.93 4.37
N ILE A 379 6.11 10.16 3.07
CA ILE A 379 5.05 10.86 2.32
C ILE A 379 4.45 9.91 1.30
N SER A 380 3.13 10.00 1.09
CA SER A 380 2.46 9.32 -0.01
C SER A 380 1.67 10.30 -0.88
N SER A 381 1.48 9.94 -2.15
CA SER A 381 0.51 10.56 -3.04
C SER A 381 -0.39 9.44 -3.60
N PRO A 382 -1.71 9.43 -3.33
CA PRO A 382 -2.45 10.38 -2.49
C PRO A 382 -1.99 10.40 -1.02
N PRO A 383 -2.14 11.54 -0.31
CA PRO A 383 -1.77 11.65 1.10
C PRO A 383 -2.71 10.82 1.99
N LEU A 384 -2.14 10.12 2.96
CA LEU A 384 -2.90 9.43 4.02
C LEU A 384 -2.96 10.30 5.28
N PRO A 385 -4.07 10.24 6.05
CA PRO A 385 -4.09 10.77 7.42
C PRO A 385 -3.09 10.03 8.30
N GLN A 386 -2.65 10.70 9.36
CA GLN A 386 -1.64 10.16 10.27
C GLN A 386 -2.18 8.95 11.05
N SER A 387 -1.48 7.81 10.98
CA SER A 387 -1.94 6.54 11.55
C SER A 387 -0.96 5.90 12.56
N TYR A 388 0.22 6.50 12.74
CA TYR A 388 1.31 5.98 13.58
C TYR A 388 0.97 5.82 15.07
N ARG A 389 -0.05 6.51 15.58
CA ARG A 389 -0.55 6.42 16.97
C ARG A 389 -1.89 5.70 17.10
N HIS A 390 -2.36 5.03 16.05
CA HIS A 390 -3.63 4.32 16.09
C HIS A 390 -3.60 3.21 17.18
N PRO A 391 -4.66 3.06 18.01
CA PRO A 391 -4.67 2.11 19.14
C PRO A 391 -4.34 0.67 18.77
N MET A 392 -4.72 0.22 17.57
CA MET A 392 -4.40 -1.11 17.05
C MET A 392 -2.89 -1.43 16.98
N TRP A 393 -2.02 -0.41 16.97
CA TRP A 393 -0.58 -0.65 17.12
C TRP A 393 -0.20 -1.22 18.49
N SER A 394 -0.97 -0.92 19.54
CA SER A 394 -0.77 -1.51 20.87
C SER A 394 -1.10 -3.01 20.87
N ALA A 395 -2.13 -3.41 20.11
CA ALA A 395 -2.46 -4.82 19.92
C ALA A 395 -1.37 -5.55 19.12
N TRP A 396 -0.75 -4.87 18.14
CA TRP A 396 0.42 -5.39 17.43
C TRP A 396 1.62 -5.59 18.36
N ASP A 397 1.92 -4.60 19.20
CA ASP A 397 3.03 -4.68 20.16
C ASP A 397 2.81 -5.83 21.15
N LEU A 398 1.60 -6.00 21.68
CA LEU A 398 1.25 -7.12 22.55
C LEU A 398 1.40 -8.47 21.84
N ALA A 399 0.95 -8.58 20.59
CA ALA A 399 1.10 -9.80 19.81
C ALA A 399 2.59 -10.13 19.56
N LEU A 400 3.43 -9.13 19.32
CA LEU A 400 4.87 -9.30 19.22
C LEU A 400 5.50 -9.76 20.53
N ASP A 401 5.16 -9.13 21.65
CA ASP A 401 5.66 -9.52 22.98
C ASP A 401 5.33 -10.98 23.30
N LEU A 402 4.06 -11.38 23.13
CA LEU A 402 3.61 -12.75 23.37
C LEU A 402 4.31 -13.77 22.46
N ALA A 403 4.52 -13.43 21.19
CA ALA A 403 5.21 -14.31 20.25
C ALA A 403 6.70 -14.44 20.60
N LEU A 404 7.38 -13.31 20.84
CA LEU A 404 8.81 -13.27 21.14
C LEU A 404 9.16 -13.92 22.48
N SER A 405 8.28 -13.83 23.49
CA SER A 405 8.49 -14.52 24.77
C SER A 405 8.57 -16.04 24.65
N GLN A 406 7.94 -16.62 23.61
CA GLN A 406 7.96 -18.06 23.36
C GLN A 406 9.22 -18.51 22.61
N LEU A 407 9.90 -17.59 21.92
CA LEU A 407 10.94 -17.91 20.95
C LEU A 407 12.14 -18.67 21.54
N PRO A 408 12.73 -18.27 22.69
CA PRO A 408 13.83 -19.02 23.29
C PRO A 408 13.43 -20.46 23.64
N ASP A 409 12.24 -20.64 24.21
CA ASP A 409 11.71 -21.94 24.59
C ASP A 409 11.39 -22.84 23.39
N ILE A 410 10.97 -22.26 22.26
CA ILE A 410 10.74 -23.01 21.01
C ILE A 410 12.07 -23.47 20.42
N LEU A 411 13.08 -22.59 20.38
CA LEU A 411 14.37 -22.89 19.74
C LEU A 411 15.28 -23.79 20.59
N GLU A 412 15.35 -23.57 21.90
CA GLU A 412 16.26 -24.29 22.79
C GLU A 412 15.63 -25.57 23.36
N LYS A 413 14.32 -25.53 23.67
CA LYS A 413 13.61 -26.63 24.35
C LYS A 413 12.64 -27.38 23.45
N ASN A 414 12.58 -27.05 22.15
CA ASN A 414 11.65 -27.63 21.17
C ASN A 414 10.19 -27.63 21.65
N LYS A 415 9.78 -26.60 22.41
CA LYS A 415 8.37 -26.47 22.82
C LYS A 415 7.48 -26.22 21.61
N ARG A 416 6.24 -26.72 21.68
CA ARG A 416 5.23 -26.43 20.66
C ARG A 416 4.82 -24.96 20.73
N PHE A 417 4.76 -24.32 19.57
CA PHE A 417 4.26 -22.97 19.41
C PHE A 417 2.79 -22.88 19.88
N LYS A 418 2.48 -21.87 20.70
CA LYS A 418 1.10 -21.54 21.10
C LYS A 418 0.63 -20.33 20.32
N HIS A 419 -0.52 -20.47 19.67
CA HIS A 419 -1.17 -19.43 18.89
C HIS A 419 -1.54 -18.21 19.75
N SER A 420 -1.39 -17.03 19.16
CA SER A 420 -1.79 -15.77 19.79
C SER A 420 -3.31 -15.70 20.00
N PRO A 421 -3.79 -15.17 21.15
CA PRO A 421 -5.22 -14.95 21.39
C PRO A 421 -5.79 -13.78 20.58
N PHE A 422 -4.96 -13.05 19.82
CA PHE A 422 -5.34 -11.83 19.10
C PHE A 422 -6.68 -11.93 18.37
N PHE A 423 -6.91 -12.97 17.55
CA PHE A 423 -8.15 -13.07 16.77
C PHE A 423 -9.37 -13.37 17.64
N GLU A 424 -9.22 -14.10 18.74
CA GLU A 424 -10.31 -14.39 19.69
C GLU A 424 -10.72 -13.12 20.43
N GLU A 425 -9.73 -12.34 20.90
CA GLU A 425 -9.95 -11.06 21.58
C GLU A 425 -10.60 -10.01 20.68
N GLN A 426 -10.29 -9.98 19.37
CA GLN A 426 -10.92 -9.03 18.44
C GLN A 426 -12.35 -9.43 18.01
N LEU A 427 -12.76 -10.68 18.27
CA LEU A 427 -14.11 -11.17 17.97
C LEU A 427 -15.07 -11.05 19.16
N THR A 428 -14.54 -10.84 20.37
CA THR A 428 -15.27 -10.67 21.63
C THR A 428 -15.58 -9.19 21.85
#